data_AF-A0A1H0S386-F1
#
_entry.id   AF-A0A1H0S386-F1
#
_cell.length_a   1.000
_cell.length_b   1.000
_cell.length_c   1.000
_cell.angle_alpha   90.00
_cell.angle_beta   90.00
_cell.angle_gamma   90.00
#
_symmetry.space_group_name_H-M   'P 1'
#
loop_
_entity.id
_entity.type
_entity.pdbx_description
1 polymer ?
#
loop_
_entity_poly.entity_id
_entity_poly.type
_entity_poly.pdbx_seq_one_letter_code
_entity_poly.pdbx_strand_id
1 'polypeptide(L)'
;MLGRKGNFGVVTEMEFGALPVSRFWGGGLWFGGENSAQVLGVWRDWQATLGRESATSVAVQRLPDLPQLPDPLRGAFVLHVRFSHLGSAEHGAKLVAS
;
A
#
# COMPACT_ATOMS: atom_id res chain seq x y z
N MET A 1 6.56 22.21 10.82
CA MET A 1 7.90 21.72 10.43
C MET A 1 7.74 20.78 9.23
N LEU A 2 8.21 21.14 8.03
CA LEU A 2 7.99 20.38 6.79
C LEU A 2 9.14 19.39 6.49
N GLY A 3 9.45 18.49 7.43
CA GLY A 3 10.38 17.37 7.18
C GLY A 3 11.85 17.56 7.60
N ARG A 4 12.25 18.71 8.15
CA ARG A 4 13.57 18.85 8.80
C ARG A 4 13.49 18.33 10.23
N LYS A 5 13.81 17.06 10.48
CA LYS A 5 13.86 16.50 11.84
C LYS A 5 14.85 17.30 12.72
N GLY A 6 14.38 17.74 13.89
CA GLY A 6 15.19 17.98 15.10
C GLY A 6 16.03 19.25 15.22
N ASN A 7 16.40 19.95 14.14
CA ASN A 7 17.36 21.06 14.24
C ASN A 7 16.84 22.36 14.89
N PHE A 8 15.55 22.46 15.22
CA PHE A 8 14.92 23.72 15.62
C PHE A 8 14.08 23.60 16.91
N GLY A 9 14.29 22.55 17.71
CA GLY A 9 13.60 22.33 19.00
C GLY A 9 12.56 21.21 18.99
N VAL A 10 11.92 21.01 20.15
CA VAL A 10 10.88 20.00 20.36
C VAL A 10 9.53 20.56 19.90
N VAL A 11 8.84 19.86 19.02
CA VAL A 11 7.45 20.18 18.66
C VAL A 11 6.56 19.75 19.82
N THR A 12 5.92 20.70 20.49
CA THR A 12 4.98 20.44 21.59
C THR A 12 3.53 20.34 21.14
N GLU A 13 3.20 20.90 19.97
CA GLU A 13 1.84 20.91 19.40
C GLU A 13 1.85 20.90 17.86
N MET A 14 0.82 20.31 17.26
CA MET A 14 0.61 20.28 15.82
C MET A 14 -0.88 20.29 15.48
N GLU A 15 -1.28 21.21 14.61
CA GLU A 15 -2.65 21.33 14.09
C GLU A 15 -2.71 20.93 12.61
N PHE A 16 -3.83 20.30 12.21
CA PHE A 16 -4.08 19.87 10.83
C PHE A 16 -5.54 20.12 10.44
N GLY A 17 -5.77 20.41 9.16
CA GLY A 17 -7.12 20.40 8.59
C GLY A 17 -7.63 18.97 8.41
N ALA A 18 -8.86 18.71 8.85
CA ALA A 18 -9.51 17.43 8.60
C ALA A 18 -9.90 17.31 7.11
N LEU A 19 -9.56 16.19 6.49
CA LEU A 19 -9.97 15.91 5.11
C LEU A 19 -11.39 15.33 5.10
N PRO A 20 -12.29 15.78 4.21
CA PRO A 20 -13.68 15.29 4.14
C PRO A 20 -13.76 13.94 3.40
N VAL A 21 -12.99 12.96 3.85
CA VAL A 21 -12.96 11.60 3.28
C VAL A 21 -14.05 10.78 3.96
N SER A 22 -15.11 10.46 3.23
CA SER A 22 -16.24 9.66 3.72
C SER A 22 -16.21 8.20 3.28
N ARG A 23 -15.31 7.85 2.34
CA ARG A 23 -15.23 6.52 1.75
C ARG A 23 -13.77 6.15 1.48
N PHE A 24 -13.49 4.88 1.72
CA PHE A 24 -12.21 4.26 1.46
C PHE A 24 -12.46 2.84 0.97
N TRP A 25 -11.81 2.48 -0.13
CA TRP A 25 -11.73 1.11 -0.59
C TRP A 25 -10.27 0.73 -0.77
N GLY A 26 -9.86 -0.44 -0.30
CA GLY A 26 -8.46 -0.86 -0.37
C GLY A 26 -8.25 -2.29 0.04
N GLY A 27 -7.01 -2.75 -0.09
CA GLY A 27 -6.63 -4.12 0.20
C GLY A 27 -5.24 -4.44 -0.34
N GLY A 28 -5.00 -5.72 -0.59
CA GLY A 28 -3.77 -6.14 -1.24
C GLY A 28 -3.79 -7.56 -1.76
N LEU A 29 -2.83 -7.84 -2.63
CA LEU A 29 -2.61 -9.10 -3.31
C LEU A 29 -1.23 -9.63 -2.92
N TRP A 30 -1.18 -10.91 -2.56
CA TRP A 30 0.05 -11.60 -2.21
C TRP A 30 0.53 -12.44 -3.39
N PHE A 31 1.83 -12.36 -3.65
CA PHE A 31 2.54 -13.15 -4.65
C PHE A 31 3.73 -13.86 -3.99
N GLY A 32 4.09 -15.03 -4.49
CA GLY A 32 5.36 -15.66 -4.13
C GLY A 32 6.53 -14.76 -4.56
N GLY A 33 7.52 -14.62 -3.70
CA GLY A 33 8.63 -13.69 -3.91
C GLY A 33 9.53 -14.03 -5.11
N GLU A 34 9.48 -15.27 -5.61
CA GLU A 34 10.08 -15.67 -6.88
C GLU A 34 9.52 -14.89 -8.08
N ASN A 35 8.28 -14.40 -7.99
CA ASN A 35 7.63 -13.61 -9.04
C ASN A 35 7.92 -12.10 -8.93
N SER A 36 8.78 -11.68 -8.00
CA SER A 36 8.97 -10.26 -7.68
C SER A 36 9.34 -9.40 -8.90
N ALA A 37 10.24 -9.87 -9.76
CA ALA A 37 10.67 -9.10 -10.93
C ALA A 37 9.52 -8.83 -11.91
N GLN A 38 8.72 -9.86 -12.21
CA GLN A 38 7.55 -9.75 -13.08
C GLN A 38 6.50 -8.84 -12.46
N VAL A 39 6.13 -9.08 -11.19
CA VAL A 39 5.08 -8.31 -10.52
C VAL A 39 5.47 -6.86 -10.33
N LEU A 40 6.74 -6.55 -9.99
CA LEU A 40 7.22 -5.17 -9.88
C LEU A 40 7.24 -4.45 -11.24
N GLY A 41 7.53 -5.16 -12.33
CA GLY A 41 7.42 -4.62 -13.67
C GLY A 41 6.00 -4.18 -14.00
N VAL A 42 5.02 -5.08 -13.80
CA VAL A 42 3.60 -4.79 -14.02
C VAL A 42 3.12 -3.68 -13.08
N TRP A 43 3.46 -3.75 -11.79
CA TRP A 43 3.09 -2.74 -10.80
C TRP A 43 3.62 -1.35 -11.15
N ARG A 44 4.87 -1.24 -11.61
CA ARG A 44 5.48 0.03 -12.03
C ARG A 44 4.70 0.68 -13.17
N ASP A 45 4.26 -0.12 -14.14
CA ASP A 45 3.54 0.39 -15.30
C ASP A 45 2.08 0.71 -14.93
N TRP A 46 1.44 -0.14 -14.14
CA TRP A 46 0.08 0.06 -13.62
C TRP A 46 -0.03 1.28 -12.71
N GLN A 47 0.91 1.50 -11.78
CA GLN A 47 0.83 2.63 -10.84
C GLN A 47 0.87 3.99 -11.56
N ALA A 48 1.47 4.08 -12.74
CA ALA A 48 1.51 5.29 -13.56
C ALA A 48 0.13 5.65 -14.16
N THR A 49 -0.81 4.70 -14.16
CA THR A 49 -2.20 4.90 -14.63
C THR A 49 -3.13 5.40 -13.52
N LEU A 50 -2.69 5.38 -12.26
CA LEU A 50 -3.54 5.71 -11.12
C LEU A 50 -3.74 7.22 -10.99
N GLY A 51 -5.00 7.64 -10.81
CA GLY A 51 -5.35 9.03 -10.51
C GLY A 51 -5.06 9.42 -9.06
N ARG A 52 -5.21 10.72 -8.75
CA ARG A 52 -4.90 11.31 -7.42
C ARG A 52 -5.70 10.72 -6.25
N GLU A 53 -6.88 10.16 -6.53
CA GLU A 53 -7.73 9.50 -5.52
C GLU A 53 -7.25 8.09 -5.17
N SER A 54 -6.22 7.58 -5.83
CA SER A 54 -5.67 6.25 -5.64
C SER A 54 -4.22 6.30 -5.18
N ALA A 55 -3.86 5.35 -4.33
CA ALA A 55 -2.47 5.13 -3.95
C ALA A 55 -2.16 3.63 -3.93
N THR A 56 -0.92 3.29 -4.24
CA THR A 56 -0.42 1.91 -4.20
C THR A 56 0.95 1.85 -3.54
N SER A 57 1.29 0.68 -3.00
CA SER A 57 2.63 0.42 -2.47
C SER A 57 2.95 -1.07 -2.56
N VAL A 58 4.23 -1.39 -2.49
CA VAL A 58 4.72 -2.78 -2.46
C VAL A 58 5.56 -3.04 -1.21
N ALA A 59 5.55 -4.28 -0.74
CA ALA A 59 6.48 -4.77 0.27
C ALA A 59 7.01 -6.15 -0.15
N VAL A 60 8.34 -6.30 -0.18
CA VAL A 60 9.02 -7.56 -0.45
C VAL A 60 9.71 -8.00 0.83
N GLN A 61 9.31 -9.15 1.38
CA GLN A 61 9.76 -9.58 2.70
C GLN A 61 9.60 -11.09 2.87
N ARG A 62 10.35 -11.64 3.83
CA ARG A 62 10.05 -12.98 4.37
C ARG A 62 9.16 -12.80 5.59
N LEU A 63 7.98 -13.39 5.57
CA LEU A 63 7.08 -13.38 6.71
C LEU A 63 7.57 -14.37 7.78
N PRO A 64 7.35 -14.06 9.06
CA PRO A 64 7.68 -14.99 10.14
C PRO A 64 6.75 -16.21 10.10
N ASP A 65 7.18 -17.32 10.70
CA ASP A 65 6.33 -18.49 10.90
C ASP A 65 5.44 -18.28 12.14
N LEU A 66 4.24 -17.76 11.92
CA LEU A 66 3.30 -17.37 12.97
C LEU A 66 1.92 -18.01 12.75
N PRO A 67 1.31 -18.67 13.74
CA PRO A 67 0.01 -19.36 13.60
C PRO A 67 -1.15 -18.45 13.14
N GLN A 68 -1.12 -17.16 13.46
CA GLN A 68 -2.16 -16.22 13.04
C GLN A 68 -2.14 -15.88 11.54
N LEU A 69 -1.05 -16.20 10.83
CA LEU A 69 -1.01 -16.04 9.38
C LEU A 69 -1.72 -17.21 8.71
N PRO A 70 -2.39 -16.98 7.57
CA PRO A 70 -2.84 -18.06 6.68
C PRO A 70 -1.66 -18.97 6.31
N ASP A 71 -1.92 -20.28 6.23
CA ASP A 71 -0.88 -21.29 6.03
C ASP A 71 0.06 -21.00 4.84
N PRO A 72 -0.39 -20.52 3.66
CA PRO A 72 0.50 -20.21 2.54
C PRO A 72 1.49 -19.06 2.80
N LEU A 73 1.24 -18.23 3.83
CA LEU A 73 2.05 -17.05 4.13
C LEU A 73 3.07 -17.29 5.26
N ARG A 74 2.93 -18.37 6.04
CA ARG A 74 3.82 -18.66 7.18
C ARG A 74 5.24 -18.98 6.69
N GLY A 75 6.24 -18.23 7.16
CA GLY A 75 7.65 -18.43 6.76
C GLY A 75 7.99 -18.07 5.30
N ALA A 76 6.97 -17.69 4.51
CA ALA A 76 7.08 -17.54 3.07
C ALA A 76 7.84 -16.26 2.68
N PHE A 77 8.60 -16.33 1.59
CA PHE A 77 9.12 -15.15 0.92
C PHE A 77 8.08 -14.62 -0.07
N VAL A 78 7.65 -13.38 0.12
CA VAL A 78 6.45 -12.85 -0.54
C VAL A 78 6.65 -11.43 -1.01
N LEU A 79 5.84 -11.07 -2.01
CA LEU A 79 5.59 -9.71 -2.43
C LEU A 79 4.12 -9.37 -2.16
N HIS A 80 3.87 -8.24 -1.49
CA HIS A 80 2.53 -7.72 -1.21
C HIS A 80 2.30 -6.45 -2.01
N VAL A 81 1.40 -6.49 -2.98
CA VAL A 81 0.91 -5.28 -3.67
C VAL A 81 -0.31 -4.76 -2.91
N ARG A 82 -0.24 -3.53 -2.41
CA ARG A 82 -1.34 -2.88 -1.68
C ARG A 82 -1.90 -1.74 -2.49
N PHE A 83 -3.18 -1.48 -2.35
CA PHE A 83 -3.86 -0.39 -3.04
C PHE A 83 -4.93 0.24 -2.14
N SER A 84 -5.25 1.48 -2.46
CA SER A 84 -6.32 2.25 -1.84
C SER A 84 -6.92 3.21 -2.85
N HIS A 85 -8.21 3.51 -2.69
CA HIS A 85 -8.98 4.42 -3.52
C HIS A 85 -10.01 5.18 -2.67
N LEU A 86 -10.03 6.50 -2.79
CA LEU A 86 -10.94 7.42 -2.09
C LEU A 86 -12.22 7.66 -2.92
N GLY A 87 -12.87 6.57 -3.34
CA GLY A 87 -14.04 6.60 -4.20
C GLY A 87 -14.96 5.40 -3.97
N SER A 88 -15.72 5.00 -4.99
CA SER A 88 -16.58 3.82 -4.90
C SER A 88 -15.76 2.52 -4.98
N ALA A 89 -16.24 1.48 -4.29
CA ALA A 89 -15.63 0.14 -4.37
C ALA A 89 -15.66 -0.42 -5.81
N GLU A 90 -16.69 -0.10 -6.59
CA GLU A 90 -16.81 -0.53 -7.98
C GLU A 90 -15.69 0.07 -8.86
N HIS A 91 -15.41 1.37 -8.71
CA HIS A 91 -14.32 2.01 -9.45
C HIS A 91 -12.97 1.47 -8.98
N GLY A 92 -12.77 1.35 -7.67
CA GLY A 92 -11.56 0.74 -7.12
C GLY A 92 -11.31 -0.67 -7.67
N ALA A 93 -12.34 -1.53 -7.69
CA ALA A 93 -12.23 -2.89 -8.22
C ALA A 93 -11.88 -2.92 -9.70
N LYS A 94 -12.45 -2.01 -10.51
CA LYS A 94 -12.11 -1.86 -11.93
C LYS A 94 -10.64 -1.47 -12.14
N LEU A 95 -10.10 -0.58 -11.30
CA LEU A 95 -8.69 -0.18 -11.37
C LEU A 95 -7.73 -1.33 -11.01
N VAL A 96 -8.12 -2.25 -10.13
CA VAL A 96 -7.28 -3.41 -9.77
C VAL A 96 -7.38 -4.52 -10.81
N ALA A 97 -8.48 -4.59 -11.55
CA ALA A 97 -8.74 -5.61 -12.57
C ALA A 97 -8.28 -5.23 -13.99
N SER A 98 -7.75 -4.01 -14.18
CA SER A 98 -7.25 -3.50 -15.47
C SER A 98 -5.86 -4.02 -15.81
#